data_AF-A0A150HAU2-F1
#
_entry.id   AF-A0A150HAU2-F1
#
_cell.length_a   1.000
_cell.length_b   1.000
_cell.length_c   1.000
_cell.angle_alpha   90.00
_cell.angle_beta   90.00
_cell.angle_gamma   90.00
#
_symmetry.space_group_name_H-M   'P 1'
#
loop_
_entity.id
_entity.type
_entity.pdbx_description
1 polymer ?
#
loop_
_entity_poly.entity_id
_entity_poly.type
_entity_poly.pdbx_seq_one_letter_code
_entity_poly.pdbx_strand_id
1 'polypeptide(L)' 'MAAYDQAVADPATRERVEEDFAEGQQMGVQGTPTFFLDGEKLELTQLTDLTDALDRALAD' A
#
# COMPACT_ATOMS: atom_id res chain seq x y z
N MET A 1 -24.53 6.49 14.14
CA MET A 1 -23.17 6.31 13.59
C MET A 1 -22.10 6.86 14.55
N ALA A 2 -22.36 6.99 15.85
CA ALA A 2 -21.48 7.67 16.79
C ALA A 2 -20.03 7.13 16.83
N ALA A 3 -19.85 5.80 16.78
CA ALA A 3 -18.51 5.20 16.74
C ALA A 3 -17.75 5.54 15.44
N TYR A 4 -18.45 5.62 14.31
CA TYR A 4 -17.88 6.07 13.04
C TYR A 4 -17.50 7.55 13.11
N ASP A 5 -18.40 8.40 13.60
CA ASP A 5 -18.15 9.85 13.72
C ASP A 5 -16.95 10.12 14.64
N GLN A 6 -16.83 9.36 15.73
CA GLN A 6 -15.69 9.43 16.64
C GLN A 6 -14.39 9.00 15.94
N ALA A 7 -14.38 7.88 15.22
CA ALA A 7 -13.19 7.40 14.52
C ALA A 7 -12.73 8.38 13.43
N VAL A 8 -13.66 9.00 12.69
CA VAL A 8 -13.34 10.01 11.67
C VAL A 8 -12.80 11.30 12.29
N ALA A 9 -13.31 11.69 13.46
CA ALA A 9 -12.87 12.89 14.17
C ALA A 9 -11.57 12.71 14.98
N ASP A 10 -11.13 11.46 15.19
CA ASP A 10 -9.92 11.16 15.96
C ASP A 10 -8.67 11.68 15.23
N PRO A 11 -7.85 12.55 15.86
CA PRO A 11 -6.59 13.01 15.27
C PRO A 11 -5.65 11.88 14.85
N ALA A 12 -5.67 10.73 15.52
CA ALA A 12 -4.85 9.57 15.16
C ALA A 12 -5.21 8.99 13.79
N THR A 13 -6.48 9.05 13.39
CA THR A 13 -6.92 8.65 12.05
C THR A 13 -6.31 9.56 10.99
N ARG A 14 -6.27 10.86 11.24
CA ARG A 14 -5.65 11.82 10.34
C ARG A 14 -4.14 11.60 10.23
N GLU A 15 -3.46 11.46 11.36
CA GLU A 15 -2.01 11.19 11.41
C GLU A 15 -1.66 9.94 10.58
N ARG A 16 -2.45 8.87 10.74
CA ARG A 16 -2.24 7.64 9.98
C ARG A 16 -2.40 7.83 8.47
N VAL A 17 -3.42 8.57 8.04
CA VAL A 17 -3.64 8.87 6.61
C VAL A 17 -2.49 9.71 6.03
N GLU A 18 -1.99 10.68 6.79
CA GLU A 18 -0.87 11.53 6.37
C GLU A 18 0.44 10.73 6.30
N GLU A 19 0.69 9.80 7.23
CA GLU A 19 1.81 8.85 7.21
C GLU A 19 1.77 7.97 5.97
N ASP A 20 0.66 7.27 5.73
CA ASP A 20 0.50 6.36 4.58
C ASP A 20 0.65 7.12 3.24
N PHE A 21 0.15 8.35 3.15
CA PHE A 21 0.31 9.21 1.95
C PHE A 21 1.76 9.64 1.74
N ALA A 22 2.46 10.03 2.81
CA ALA A 22 3.86 10.42 2.72
C ALA A 22 4.76 9.24 2.31
N GLU A 23 4.51 8.05 2.85
CA GLU A 23 5.20 6.82 2.47
C GLU A 23 5.01 6.51 0.97
N GLY A 24 3.77 6.53 0.49
CA GLY A 24 3.48 6.31 -0.93
C GLY A 24 4.22 7.29 -1.85
N GLN A 25 4.29 8.57 -1.48
CA GLN A 25 5.08 9.56 -2.24
C GLN A 25 6.58 9.28 -2.18
N GLN A 26 7.12 8.91 -1.02
CA GLN A 26 8.54 8.56 -0.87
C GLN A 26 8.92 7.33 -1.71
N MET A 27 8.01 6.36 -1.82
CA MET A 27 8.16 5.17 -2.66
C MET A 27 7.89 5.43 -4.15
N GLY A 28 7.57 6.67 -4.54
CA GLY A 28 7.36 7.04 -5.95
C GLY A 28 6.05 6.54 -6.55
N VAL A 29 5.02 6.29 -5.73
CA VAL A 29 3.68 5.93 -6.19
C VAL A 29 3.07 7.09 -6.99
N GLN A 30 2.66 6.81 -8.23
CA GLN A 30 2.07 7.81 -9.14
C GLN A 30 0.57 7.55 -9.42
N GLY A 31 0.03 6.43 -8.96
CA GLY A 31 -1.34 6.04 -9.19
C GLY A 31 -1.69 4.70 -8.54
N THR A 32 -2.98 4.36 -8.56
CA THR A 32 -3.50 3.12 -8.00
C THR A 32 -4.07 2.21 -9.11
N PRO A 33 -3.93 0.89 -9.00
CA PRO A 33 -3.14 0.17 -7.98
C PRO A 33 -1.63 0.20 -8.27
N THR A 34 -0.81 0.16 -7.21
CA THR A 34 0.65 -0.07 -7.26
C THR A 34 0.99 -1.10 -6.19
N PHE A 35 1.87 -2.07 -6.51
CA PHE A 35 2.28 -3.14 -5.60
C PHE A 35 3.78 -3.09 -5.38
N PHE A 36 4.21 -3.50 -4.17
CA PHE A 36 5.60 -3.70 -3.82
C PHE A 36 5.77 -5.08 -3.19
N LEU A 37 6.90 -5.73 -3.44
CA LEU A 37 7.32 -6.97 -2.78
C LEU A 37 8.75 -6.75 -2.27
N ASP A 38 8.96 -6.93 -0.97
CA ASP A 38 10.25 -6.71 -0.30
C ASP A 38 10.88 -5.32 -0.58
N GLY A 39 10.03 -4.31 -0.72
CA GLY A 39 10.42 -2.93 -1.01
C GLY A 39 10.65 -2.62 -2.50
N GLU A 40 10.59 -3.62 -3.37
CA GLU A 40 10.71 -3.45 -4.82
C GLU A 40 9.34 -3.29 -5.48
N LYS A 41 9.21 -2.28 -6.35
CA LYS A 41 7.97 -2.03 -7.08
C LYS A 41 7.73 -3.12 -8.12
N LEU A 42 6.53 -3.70 -8.12
CA LEU A 42 6.09 -4.67 -9.12
C LEU A 42 5.42 -3.97 -10.30
N GLU A 43 5.80 -4.37 -11.51
CA GLU A 43 5.11 -4.01 -12.75
C GLU A 43 4.20 -5.18 -13.14
N LEU A 44 2.88 -4.99 -13.02
CA LEU A 44 1.88 -6.03 -13.27
C LEU A 44 1.13 -5.74 -14.57
N THR A 45 1.06 -6.73 -15.43
CA THR A 45 0.30 -6.73 -16.68
C THR A 45 -0.87 -7.73 -16.64
N GLN A 46 -0.77 -8.72 -15.76
CA GLN A 46 -1.75 -9.78 -15.51
C GLN A 46 -1.64 -10.25 -14.06
N LEU A 47 -2.67 -10.93 -13.56
CA LEU A 47 -2.71 -11.39 -12.17
C LEU A 47 -1.55 -12.35 -11.82
N THR A 48 -1.14 -13.20 -12.76
CA THR A 48 -0.06 -14.17 -12.55
C THR A 48 1.29 -13.52 -12.27
N ASP A 49 1.50 -12.28 -12.71
CA ASP A 49 2.76 -11.56 -12.43
C ASP A 49 2.98 -11.37 -10.92
N LEU A 50 1.90 -11.25 -10.14
CA LEU A 50 1.98 -11.15 -8.68
C LEU A 50 2.33 -12.52 -8.06
N THR A 51 1.66 -13.60 -8.48
CA THR A 51 1.94 -14.94 -7.94
C THR A 51 3.34 -15.41 -8.30
N ASP A 52 3.79 -15.15 -9.53
CA ASP A 52 5.14 -15.48 -10.00
C ASP A 52 6.22 -14.67 -9.27
N ALA A 53 5.91 -13.44 -8.84
CA ALA A 53 6.80 -12.66 -7.98
C ALA A 53 6.93 -13.28 -6.58
N LEU A 54 5.80 -13.71 -5.99
CA LEU A 54 5.79 -14.37 -4.68
C LEU A 54 6.54 -15.71 -4.70
N ASP A 55 6.30 -16.54 -5.72
CA ASP A 55 6.96 -17.85 -5.86
C ASP A 55 8.49 -17.70 -6.00
N ARG A 56 8.95 -16.64 -6.69
CA ARG A 56 10.37 -16.31 -6.78
C ARG A 56 10.96 -15.88 -5.44
N ALA A 57 10.29 -14.96 -4.73
CA ALA A 57 10.78 -14.47 -3.43
C ALA A 57 10.85 -15.57 -2.35
N LEU A 58 10.03 -16.61 -2.45
CA LEU A 58 10.05 -17.76 -1.53
C LEU A 58 11.11 -18.83 -1.89
N ALA A 59 11.69 -18.77 -3.09
CA ALA A 59 12.68 -19.75 -3.54
C ALA A 59 14.13 -19.37 -3.17
N ASP A 60 14.34 -18.13 -2.72
CA ASP A 60 15.61 -17.57 -2.23
C ASP A 60 15.84 -17.87 -0.73
#